data_AF-F8PLE5-F1
#
_entry.id   AF-F8PLE5-F1
#
_cell.length_a   1.000
_cell.length_b   1.000
_cell.length_c   1.000
_cell.angle_alpha   90.00
_cell.angle_beta   90.00
_cell.angle_gamma   90.00
#
_symmetry.space_group_name_H-M   'P 1'
#
loop_
_entity.id
_entity.type
_entity.pdbx_description
1 polymer ?
#
loop_
_entity_poly.entity_id
_entity_poly.type
_entity_poly.pdbx_seq_one_letter_code
_entity_poly.pdbx_strand_id
1 'polypeptide(L)'
;TSASISASPSGRKRLAIKDELAKMLVEANCMYWGCSLMKIVYQFISNSNCKEGLTELPPPTVPRLCMVYSTIAVPVVPSLKSAVYLLEERIEGDFVKYINNNSASPRPGLNNKQKLIAEFLCFTQRVQYHLSHGLAFLSDFQGSSFSHMS
;
A
#
# COMPACT_ATOMS: atom_id res chain seq x y z
N THR A 1 -44.39 32.19 -3.08
CA THR A 1 -42.93 31.99 -2.91
C THR A 1 -42.69 31.45 -1.52
N SER A 2 -42.37 30.16 -1.38
CA SER A 2 -41.67 29.56 -0.24
C SER A 2 -41.75 28.03 -0.32
N ALA A 3 -40.83 27.42 -1.09
CA ALA A 3 -40.54 26.00 -0.94
C ALA A 3 -39.42 25.87 0.11
N SER A 4 -39.73 25.30 1.27
CA SER A 4 -38.74 24.90 2.25
C SER A 4 -38.10 23.58 1.80
N ILE A 5 -36.96 23.68 1.10
CA ILE A 5 -36.07 22.53 0.90
C ILE A 5 -35.27 22.38 2.20
N SER A 6 -35.72 21.48 3.08
CA SER A 6 -34.89 21.01 4.18
C SER A 6 -33.85 20.04 3.62
N ALA A 7 -32.63 20.54 3.45
CA ALA A 7 -31.48 19.76 3.06
C ALA A 7 -31.16 18.70 4.13
N SER A 8 -31.06 17.44 3.72
CA SER A 8 -30.41 16.40 4.51
C SER A 8 -28.90 16.58 4.44
N PRO A 9 -28.16 16.38 5.54
CA PRO A 9 -26.85 15.79 5.46
C PRO A 9 -26.88 14.47 6.22
N SER A 10 -27.00 13.37 5.48
CA SER A 10 -26.63 12.04 5.97
C SER A 10 -25.12 12.02 6.23
N GLY A 11 -24.68 12.63 7.32
CA GLY A 11 -23.32 12.51 7.83
C GLY A 11 -23.03 11.03 8.12
N ARG A 12 -21.86 10.54 7.71
CA ARG A 12 -21.39 9.20 8.08
C ARG A 12 -21.52 9.02 9.60
N LYS A 13 -22.41 8.13 10.03
CA LYS A 13 -22.54 7.77 11.45
C LYS A 13 -21.22 7.15 11.91
N ARG A 14 -20.58 7.77 12.90
CA ARG A 14 -19.37 7.23 13.51
C ARG A 14 -19.70 6.06 14.43
N LEU A 15 -18.73 5.17 14.59
CA LEU A 15 -18.86 4.01 15.46
C LEU A 15 -18.49 4.41 16.89
N ALA A 16 -18.79 3.55 17.87
CA ALA A 16 -18.24 3.73 19.20
C ALA A 16 -16.71 3.61 19.14
N ILE A 17 -16.00 4.35 20.01
CA ILE A 17 -14.52 4.38 20.03
C ILE A 17 -13.91 2.97 20.12
N LYS A 18 -14.54 2.06 20.88
CA LYS A 18 -14.09 0.65 20.98
C LYS A 18 -14.13 -0.06 19.62
N ASP A 19 -15.20 0.15 18.85
CA ASP A 19 -15.37 -0.44 17.53
C ASP A 19 -14.43 0.22 16.50
N GLU A 20 -14.21 1.54 16.61
CA GLU A 20 -13.21 2.24 15.78
C GLU A 20 -11.80 1.72 16.06
N LEU A 21 -11.42 1.55 17.33
CA LEU A 21 -10.11 1.00 17.70
C LEU A 21 -9.90 -0.41 17.14
N ALA A 22 -10.89 -1.30 17.30
CA ALA A 22 -10.80 -2.65 16.77
C ALA A 22 -10.60 -2.66 15.24
N LYS A 23 -11.32 -1.80 14.51
CA LYS A 23 -11.15 -1.66 13.06
C LYS A 23 -9.79 -1.08 12.68
N MET A 24 -9.34 -0.03 13.37
CA MET A 24 -8.03 0.57 13.11
C MET A 24 -6.88 -0.38 13.42
N LEU A 25 -7.03 -1.28 14.39
CA LEU A 25 -6.06 -2.36 14.63
C LEU A 25 -5.99 -3.36 13.48
N VAL A 26 -7.12 -3.68 12.84
CA VAL A 26 -7.13 -4.52 11.63
C VAL A 26 -6.38 -3.83 10.49
N GLU A 27 -6.64 -2.54 10.24
CA GLU A 27 -5.93 -1.78 9.21
C GLU A 27 -4.42 -1.65 9.50
N ALA A 28 -4.04 -1.38 10.76
CA ALA A 28 -2.64 -1.34 11.16
C ALA A 28 -1.95 -2.71 10.98
N ASN A 29 -2.64 -3.80 11.27
CA ASN A 29 -2.14 -5.15 10.99
C ASN A 29 -1.96 -5.39 9.49
N CYS A 30 -2.88 -4.91 8.64
CA CYS A 30 -2.71 -4.97 7.18
C CYS A 30 -1.42 -4.24 6.74
N MET A 31 -1.13 -3.07 7.31
CA MET A 31 0.11 -2.34 7.02
C MET A 31 1.36 -3.11 7.48
N TYR A 32 1.32 -3.71 8.67
CA TYR A 32 2.40 -4.56 9.18
C TYR A 32 2.68 -5.78 8.28
N TRP A 33 1.62 -6.46 7.84
CA TRP A 33 1.72 -7.54 6.85
C TRP A 33 2.25 -7.03 5.51
N GLY A 34 1.83 -5.84 5.08
CA GLY A 34 2.37 -5.13 3.91
C GLY A 34 3.88 -5.01 3.94
N CYS A 35 4.42 -4.45 5.02
CA CYS A 35 5.87 -4.33 5.23
C CYS A 35 6.57 -5.70 5.19
N SER A 36 5.99 -6.70 5.86
CA SER A 36 6.58 -8.04 5.99
C SER A 36 6.62 -8.78 4.65
N LEU A 37 5.53 -8.75 3.88
CA LEU A 37 5.43 -9.39 2.57
C LEU A 37 6.34 -8.73 1.55
N MET A 38 6.51 -7.40 1.58
CA MET A 38 7.50 -6.72 0.74
C MET A 38 8.93 -7.09 1.13
N LYS A 39 9.23 -7.20 2.43
CA LYS A 39 10.55 -7.62 2.92
C LYS A 39 10.93 -9.02 2.41
N ILE A 40 9.99 -9.96 2.45
CA ILE A 40 10.22 -11.33 1.96
C ILE A 40 10.55 -11.33 0.45
N VAL A 41 9.93 -10.47 -0.35
CA VAL A 41 10.25 -10.34 -1.79
C VAL A 41 11.69 -9.87 -2.00
N TYR A 42 12.15 -8.85 -1.26
CA TYR A 42 13.54 -8.42 -1.38
C TYR A 42 14.53 -9.46 -0.87
N GLN A 43 14.19 -10.23 0.16
CA GLN A 43 15.00 -11.36 0.61
C GLN A 43 15.08 -12.45 -0.46
N PHE A 44 13.97 -12.76 -1.13
CA PHE A 44 13.93 -13.68 -2.27
C PHE A 44 14.87 -13.23 -3.39
N ILE A 45 14.79 -11.97 -3.81
CA ILE A 45 15.68 -11.40 -4.85
C ILE A 45 17.15 -11.50 -4.43
N SER A 46 17.47 -11.08 -3.20
CA SER A 46 18.84 -11.14 -2.67
C SER A 46 19.40 -12.56 -2.69
N ASN A 47 18.59 -13.54 -2.30
CA ASN A 47 19.01 -14.94 -2.25
C ASN A 47 19.16 -15.57 -3.64
N SER A 48 18.43 -15.09 -4.64
CA SER A 48 18.57 -15.54 -6.04
C SER A 48 19.85 -14.97 -6.67
N ASN A 49 20.16 -13.70 -6.41
CA ASN A 49 21.37 -13.06 -6.93
C ASN A 49 22.67 -13.68 -6.39
N CYS A 50 22.65 -14.31 -5.22
CA CYS A 50 23.80 -15.01 -4.66
C CYS A 50 24.07 -16.39 -5.28
N LYS A 51 23.14 -16.93 -6.09
CA LYS A 51 23.19 -18.32 -6.58
C LYS A 51 23.57 -18.46 -8.05
N GLU A 52 23.53 -17.40 -8.84
CA GLU A 52 23.89 -17.45 -10.25
C GLU A 52 25.37 -17.05 -10.46
N GLY A 53 26.13 -17.98 -11.02
CA GLY A 53 27.44 -17.69 -11.59
C GLY A 53 27.33 -16.80 -12.83
N LEU A 54 28.35 -15.96 -13.03
CA LEU A 54 28.63 -15.05 -14.15
C LEU A 54 27.70 -15.21 -15.36
N THR A 55 26.53 -14.56 -15.31
CA THR A 55 25.74 -14.27 -16.52
C THR A 55 26.42 -13.10 -17.25
N GLU A 56 26.58 -13.19 -18.57
CA GLU A 56 27.21 -12.12 -19.38
C GLU A 56 26.36 -10.83 -19.44
N LEU A 57 25.10 -10.88 -19.00
CA LEU A 57 24.21 -9.73 -18.97
C LEU A 57 24.27 -9.01 -17.61
N PRO A 58 24.25 -7.67 -17.59
CA PRO A 58 24.16 -6.92 -16.35
C PRO A 58 22.84 -7.28 -15.62
N PRO A 59 22.85 -7.36 -14.27
CA PRO A 59 21.65 -7.63 -13.50
C PRO A 59 20.55 -6.60 -13.83
N PRO A 60 19.28 -7.00 -13.91
CA PRO A 60 18.20 -6.06 -14.14
C PRO A 60 18.12 -5.04 -12.99
N THR A 61 17.84 -3.78 -13.32
CA THR A 61 17.61 -2.74 -12.32
C THR A 61 16.33 -3.06 -11.54
N VAL A 62 16.48 -3.41 -10.26
CA VAL A 62 15.36 -3.72 -9.37
C VAL A 62 14.87 -2.44 -8.69
N PRO A 63 13.59 -2.04 -8.85
CA PRO A 63 13.01 -0.94 -8.11
C PRO A 63 13.13 -1.14 -6.59
N ARG A 64 13.53 -0.09 -5.87
CA ARG A 64 13.59 -0.07 -4.40
C ARG A 64 12.41 0.71 -3.86
N LEU A 65 11.37 -0.03 -3.51
CA LEU A 65 10.10 0.44 -2.97
C LEU A 65 9.95 -0.01 -1.51
N CYS A 66 9.31 0.82 -0.68
CA CYS A 66 8.90 0.50 0.68
C CYS A 66 7.42 0.82 0.89
N MET A 67 6.82 0.17 1.88
CA MET A 67 5.55 0.60 2.45
C MET A 67 5.81 1.77 3.39
N VAL A 68 4.89 2.73 3.46
CA VAL A 68 4.95 3.80 4.46
C VAL A 68 4.82 3.24 5.87
N TYR A 69 5.49 3.85 6.83
CA TYR A 69 5.22 3.58 8.22
C TYR A 69 3.85 4.12 8.61
N SER A 70 3.17 3.37 9.47
CA SER A 70 1.90 3.75 10.02
C SER A 70 1.82 3.49 11.52
N THR A 71 0.98 4.25 12.21
CA THR A 71 0.75 4.11 13.65
C THR A 71 -0.68 4.49 14.02
N ILE A 72 -1.17 3.99 15.16
CA ILE A 72 -2.51 4.32 15.65
C ILE A 72 -2.43 5.49 16.62
N ALA A 73 -3.22 6.53 16.37
CA ALA A 73 -3.44 7.63 17.31
C ALA A 73 -4.77 7.44 18.04
N VAL A 74 -4.70 7.33 19.37
CA VAL A 74 -5.85 7.21 20.26
C VAL A 74 -5.99 8.50 21.09
N PRO A 75 -7.19 9.11 21.15
CA PRO A 75 -7.40 10.31 21.93
C PRO A 75 -7.33 10.01 23.43
N VAL A 76 -6.50 10.76 24.16
CA VAL A 76 -6.29 10.58 25.61
C VAL A 76 -7.54 10.95 26.42
N VAL A 77 -8.21 12.05 26.04
CA VAL A 77 -9.48 12.50 26.64
C VAL A 77 -10.56 12.49 25.56
N PRO A 78 -11.46 11.49 25.54
CA PRO A 78 -12.52 11.40 24.56
C PRO A 78 -13.55 12.54 24.69
N SER A 79 -13.88 13.16 23.56
CA SER A 79 -15.02 14.05 23.36
C SER A 79 -16.00 13.41 22.38
N LEU A 80 -17.18 14.01 22.20
CA LEU A 80 -18.15 13.56 21.17
C LEU A 80 -17.59 13.59 19.73
N LYS A 81 -16.45 14.25 19.49
CA LYS A 81 -15.77 14.31 18.19
C LYS A 81 -14.50 13.47 18.14
N SER A 82 -14.12 12.82 19.24
CA SER A 82 -12.91 12.01 19.32
C SER A 82 -13.06 10.75 18.48
N ALA A 83 -11.97 10.37 17.82
CA ALA A 83 -11.90 9.19 16.97
C ALA A 83 -10.51 8.57 17.05
N VAL A 84 -10.43 7.29 16.69
CA VAL A 84 -9.15 6.61 16.51
C VAL A 84 -8.71 6.80 15.07
N TYR A 85 -7.43 7.15 14.87
CA TYR A 85 -6.87 7.40 13.54
C TYR A 85 -5.72 6.45 13.25
N LEU A 86 -5.61 6.01 12.00
CA LEU A 86 -4.37 5.50 11.45
C LEU A 86 -3.60 6.68 10.86
N LEU A 87 -2.40 6.93 11.36
CA LEU A 87 -1.48 7.92 10.83
C LEU A 87 -0.50 7.21 9.90
N GLU A 88 -0.20 7.81 8.76
CA GLU A 88 0.76 7.30 7.78
C GLU A 88 1.77 8.39 7.43
N GLU A 89 2.97 7.99 6.99
CA GLU A 89 3.93 8.94 6.45
C GLU A 89 3.36 9.65 5.22
N ARG A 90 3.56 10.97 5.16
CA ARG A 90 3.12 11.76 4.02
C ARG A 90 4.02 11.47 2.81
N ILE A 91 3.41 10.99 1.74
CA ILE A 91 4.07 10.81 0.44
C ILE A 91 3.97 12.14 -0.32
N GLU A 92 5.10 12.68 -0.74
CA GLU A 92 5.17 13.86 -1.61
C GLU A 92 5.12 13.46 -3.09
N GLY A 93 4.66 14.39 -3.94
CA GLY A 93 4.58 14.19 -5.39
C GLY A 93 3.30 13.50 -5.86
N ASP A 94 3.29 13.08 -7.13
CA ASP A 94 2.12 12.48 -7.75
C ASP A 94 1.84 11.10 -7.16
N PHE A 95 0.61 10.93 -6.67
CA PHE A 95 0.13 9.66 -6.16
C PHE A 95 -0.44 8.82 -7.30
N VAL A 96 0.22 7.70 -7.59
CA VAL A 96 -0.06 6.82 -8.72
C VAL A 96 -0.59 5.49 -8.21
N LYS A 97 -1.70 5.05 -8.79
CA LYS A 97 -2.20 3.68 -8.64
C LYS A 97 -1.59 2.79 -9.72
N TYR A 98 -0.71 1.87 -9.32
CA TYR A 98 0.06 1.01 -10.22
C TYR A 98 -0.70 -0.26 -10.61
N ILE A 99 -1.41 -0.86 -9.66
CA ILE A 99 -2.21 -2.09 -9.86
C ILE A 99 -3.57 -1.89 -9.19
N ASN A 100 -4.65 -2.33 -9.85
CA ASN A 100 -5.98 -2.29 -9.26
C ASN A 100 -6.23 -3.53 -8.40
N ASN A 101 -7.01 -3.39 -7.32
CA ASN A 101 -7.45 -4.52 -6.48
C ASN A 101 -8.10 -5.71 -7.23
N ASN A 102 -8.68 -5.49 -8.42
CA ASN A 102 -9.35 -6.50 -9.23
C ASN A 102 -8.49 -7.07 -10.37
N SER A 103 -7.20 -6.75 -10.41
CA SER A 103 -6.29 -7.18 -11.48
C SER A 103 -4.89 -7.48 -10.94
N ALA A 104 -4.21 -8.43 -11.57
CA ALA A 104 -2.79 -8.69 -11.34
C ALA A 104 -1.89 -8.04 -12.42
N SER A 105 -2.46 -7.16 -13.25
CA SER A 105 -1.77 -6.50 -14.36
C SER A 105 -1.54 -5.02 -14.05
N PRO A 106 -0.50 -4.41 -14.66
CA PRO A 106 -0.29 -2.96 -14.58
C PRO A 106 -1.53 -2.18 -15.01
N ARG A 107 -1.81 -1.07 -14.31
CA ARG A 107 -2.89 -0.15 -14.70
C ARG A 107 -2.63 0.40 -16.11
N PRO A 108 -3.66 0.55 -16.96
CA PRO A 108 -3.52 1.24 -18.24
C PRO A 108 -3.11 2.71 -18.06
N GLY A 109 -2.36 3.26 -19.02
CA GLY A 109 -2.00 4.69 -19.06
C GLY A 109 -0.79 5.09 -18.21
N LEU A 110 -0.04 4.14 -17.64
CA LEU A 110 1.21 4.41 -16.95
C LEU A 110 2.31 4.81 -17.94
N ASN A 111 3.12 5.82 -17.58
CA ASN A 111 4.32 6.15 -18.34
C ASN A 111 5.41 5.07 -18.18
N ASN A 112 6.49 5.15 -18.96
CA ASN A 112 7.53 4.11 -18.96
C ASN A 112 8.13 3.82 -17.57
N LYS A 113 8.42 4.85 -16.77
CA LYS A 113 8.97 4.67 -15.41
C LYS A 113 7.95 4.02 -14.47
N GLN A 114 6.70 4.47 -14.53
CA GLN A 114 5.60 3.90 -13.73
C GLN A 114 5.28 2.47 -14.15
N LYS A 115 5.40 2.15 -15.44
CA LYS A 115 5.20 0.80 -15.98
C LYS A 115 6.25 -0.17 -15.44
N LEU A 116 7.53 0.22 -15.41
CA LEU A 116 8.59 -0.59 -14.79
C LEU A 116 8.30 -0.88 -13.31
N ILE A 117 7.81 0.11 -12.58
CA ILE A 117 7.38 -0.06 -11.17
C ILE A 117 6.21 -1.03 -11.09
N ALA A 118 5.18 -0.87 -11.93
CA ALA A 118 4.00 -1.74 -11.92
C ALA A 118 4.35 -3.19 -12.29
N GLU A 119 5.22 -3.42 -13.28
CA GLU A 119 5.70 -4.75 -13.65
C GLU A 119 6.48 -5.42 -12.50
N PHE A 120 7.35 -4.66 -11.82
CA PHE A 120 8.00 -5.14 -10.61
C PHE A 120 6.98 -5.50 -9.51
N LEU A 121 5.95 -4.68 -9.33
CA LEU A 121 4.88 -4.95 -8.37
C LEU A 121 4.08 -6.21 -8.75
N CYS A 122 3.79 -6.46 -10.02
CA CYS A 122 3.19 -7.74 -10.48
C CYS A 122 4.08 -8.94 -10.13
N PHE A 123 5.40 -8.80 -10.33
CA PHE A 123 6.37 -9.80 -9.89
C PHE A 123 6.31 -10.02 -8.37
N THR A 124 6.20 -8.96 -7.57
CA THR A 124 6.07 -9.09 -6.11
C THR A 124 4.84 -9.89 -5.70
N GLN A 125 3.69 -9.68 -6.36
CA GLN A 125 2.47 -10.45 -6.11
C GLN A 125 2.69 -11.95 -6.38
N ARG A 126 3.33 -12.26 -7.50
CA ARG A 126 3.66 -13.64 -7.90
C ARG A 126 4.55 -14.32 -6.85
N VAL A 127 5.61 -13.65 -6.41
CA VAL A 127 6.55 -14.19 -5.40
C VAL A 127 5.85 -14.39 -4.06
N GLN A 128 5.07 -13.41 -3.60
CA GLN A 128 4.33 -13.53 -2.34
C GLN A 128 3.32 -14.68 -2.38
N TYR A 129 2.55 -14.80 -3.47
CA TYR A 129 1.60 -15.90 -3.63
C TYR A 129 2.29 -17.26 -3.65
N HIS A 130 3.45 -17.35 -4.30
CA HIS A 130 4.24 -18.58 -4.33
C HIS A 130 4.81 -18.95 -2.95
N LEU A 131 5.49 -18.01 -2.29
CA LEU A 131 6.14 -18.24 -0.99
C LEU A 131 5.13 -18.43 0.16
N SER A 132 3.91 -17.93 0.01
CA SER A 132 2.81 -18.15 0.95
C SER A 132 2.02 -19.43 0.65
N HIS A 133 2.44 -20.26 -0.30
CA HIS A 133 1.70 -21.45 -0.75
C HIS A 133 0.26 -21.14 -1.20
N GLY A 134 0.07 -19.99 -1.82
CA GLY A 134 -1.22 -19.53 -2.34
C GLY A 134 -2.13 -18.88 -1.31
N LEU A 135 -1.64 -18.58 -0.11
CA LEU A 135 -2.46 -18.04 0.99
C LEU A 135 -2.61 -16.51 0.92
N ALA A 136 -1.56 -15.79 0.53
CA ALA A 136 -1.55 -14.34 0.62
C ALA A 136 -0.64 -13.66 -0.42
N PHE A 137 -1.07 -12.49 -0.86
CA PHE A 137 -0.28 -11.53 -1.62
C PHE A 137 -0.86 -10.14 -1.41
N LEU A 138 -0.05 -9.10 -1.62
CA LEU A 138 -0.51 -7.72 -1.58
C LEU A 138 -1.15 -7.33 -2.92
N SER A 139 -2.20 -6.52 -2.86
CA SER A 139 -2.83 -5.95 -4.05
C SER A 139 -3.00 -4.45 -3.88
N ASP A 140 -3.63 -3.80 -4.86
CA ASP A 140 -3.95 -2.38 -4.82
C ASP A 140 -2.74 -1.46 -4.62
N PHE A 141 -1.59 -1.83 -5.19
CA PHE A 141 -0.38 -1.05 -5.04
C PHE A 141 -0.52 0.36 -5.60
N GLN A 142 -0.25 1.33 -4.75
CA GLN A 142 -0.33 2.76 -5.03
C GLN A 142 0.66 3.53 -4.16
N GLY A 143 1.14 4.67 -4.64
CA GLY A 143 2.13 5.49 -3.94
C GLY A 143 2.77 6.49 -4.87
N SER A 144 3.94 7.01 -4.50
CA SER A 144 4.73 7.87 -5.38
C SER A 144 6.13 7.31 -5.57
N SER A 145 6.71 7.58 -6.74
CA SER A 145 8.11 7.27 -7.02
C SER A 145 8.91 8.56 -7.02
N PHE A 146 9.81 8.72 -6.06
CA PHE A 146 10.78 9.80 -6.13
C PHE A 146 11.75 9.54 -7.28
N SER A 147 11.87 10.50 -8.18
CA SER A 147 13.12 10.67 -8.91
C SER A 147 14.00 11.48 -7.96
N HIS A 148 15.06 10.92 -7.40
CA HIS A 148 16.16 11.81 -7.01
C HIS A 148 16.58 12.51 -8.31
N MET A 149 16.38 13.82 -8.38
CA MET A 149 17.07 14.62 -9.39
C MET A 149 18.55 14.44 -9.07
N SER A 150 19.22 13.66 -9.91
CA SER A 150 20.68 13.52 -9.96
C SER A 150 21.34 14.87 -10.14
#